data_AF-A0A8E2F752-F1
#
_entry.id   AF-A0A8E2F752-F1
#
_cell.length_a   1.000
_cell.length_b   1.000
_cell.length_c   1.000
_cell.angle_alpha   90.00
_cell.angle_beta   90.00
_cell.angle_gamma   90.00
#
_symmetry.space_group_name_H-M   'P 1'
#
loop_
_entity.id
_entity.type
_entity.pdbx_description
1 polymer ?
#
loop_
_entity_poly.entity_id
_entity_poly.type
_entity_poly.pdbx_seq_one_letter_code
_entity_poly.pdbx_strand_id
1 'polypeptide(L)' 'RVDVDLRDEFGQTPLSKAAERGHEAVVGLLLATGEVNVDFSNKDGQTPLSLAAENGHEAVV' A
#
# COMPACT_ATOMS: atom_id res chain seq x y z
N ARG A 1 -2.58 -2.33 -20.06
CA ARG A 1 -2.52 -3.00 -18.74
C ARG A 1 -1.76 -2.06 -17.83
N VAL A 2 -2.34 -1.66 -16.71
CA VAL A 2 -1.66 -0.82 -15.71
C VAL A 2 -0.88 -1.76 -14.80
N ASP A 3 0.37 -1.42 -14.49
CA ASP A 3 1.15 -2.15 -13.48
C ASP A 3 0.86 -1.52 -12.11
N VAL A 4 0.16 -2.27 -11.27
CA VAL A 4 -0.33 -1.82 -9.96
C VAL A 4 0.74 -1.82 -8.88
N ASP A 5 1.92 -2.40 -9.18
CA ASP A 5 3.06 -2.49 -8.28
C ASP A 5 4.19 -1.52 -8.64
N LEU A 6 3.93 -0.59 -9.57
CA LEU A 6 4.88 0.47 -9.88
C LEU A 6 5.26 1.24 -8.61
N ARG A 7 6.56 1.37 -8.39
CA ARG A 7 7.12 2.07 -7.24
C ARG A 7 7.52 3.48 -7.60
N ASP A 8 7.17 4.42 -6.75
CA ASP A 8 7.61 5.81 -6.86
C ASP A 8 9.09 5.96 -6.44
N GLU A 9 9.57 7.21 -6.42
CA GLU A 9 10.94 7.52 -6.02
C GLU A 9 11.26 7.16 -4.55
N PHE A 10 10.26 6.90 -3.71
CA PHE A 10 10.42 6.46 -2.32
C PHE A 10 10.31 4.95 -2.18
N GLY A 11 10.11 4.23 -3.28
CA GLY A 11 9.90 2.79 -3.28
C GLY A 11 8.47 2.39 -2.90
N GLN A 12 7.53 3.34 -2.79
CA GLN A 12 6.15 3.07 -2.40
C GLN A 12 5.31 2.67 -3.60
N THR A 13 4.48 1.65 -3.43
CA THR A 13 3.44 1.27 -4.40
C THR A 13 2.17 2.11 -4.17
N PRO A 14 1.22 2.11 -5.12
CA PRO A 14 -0.13 2.63 -4.88
C PRO A 14 -0.78 2.07 -3.60
N LEU A 15 -0.57 0.78 -3.30
CA LEU A 15 -1.07 0.17 -2.07
C LEU A 15 -0.38 0.76 -0.83
N SER A 16 0.94 0.96 -0.86
CA SER A 16 1.67 1.62 0.24
C SER A 16 1.13 3.01 0.53
N LYS A 17 0.88 3.82 -0.51
CA LYS A 17 0.32 5.18 -0.37
C LYS A 17 -1.11 5.17 0.15
N ALA A 18 -1.95 4.26 -0.35
CA ALA A 18 -3.32 4.13 0.12
C ALA A 18 -3.35 3.72 1.60
N ALA A 19 -2.45 2.82 2.01
CA ALA A 19 -2.35 2.36 3.38
C ALA A 19 -1.80 3.43 4.34
N GLU A 20 -0.72 4.13 3.96
CA GLU A 20 -0.14 5.26 4.70
C GLU A 20 -1.16 6.39 4.95
N ARG A 21 -2.15 6.56 4.05
CA ARG A 21 -3.17 7.61 4.14
C ARG A 21 -4.52 7.14 4.69
N GLY A 22 -4.66 5.84 4.99
CA GLY A 22 -5.91 5.28 5.50
C GLY A 22 -7.05 5.24 4.49
N HIS A 23 -6.75 5.20 3.19
CA HIS A 23 -7.75 5.15 2.12
C HIS A 23 -8.33 3.72 1.96
N GLU A 24 -9.12 3.27 2.94
CA GLU A 24 -9.70 1.93 3.01
C GLU A 24 -10.35 1.45 1.70
N ALA A 25 -11.20 2.28 1.08
CA ALA A 25 -11.86 1.92 -0.17
C ALA A 25 -10.87 1.68 -1.32
N VAL A 26 -9.77 2.45 -1.38
CA VAL A 26 -8.73 2.30 -2.40
C VAL A 26 -7.90 1.05 -2.13
N VAL A 27 -7.58 0.77 -0.86
CA VAL A 27 -6.93 -0.49 -0.44
C VAL A 27 -7.78 -1.69 -0.91
N GLY A 28 -9.08 -1.69 -0.63
CA GLY A 28 -10.00 -2.75 -1.08
C GLY A 28 -10.03 -2.92 -2.60
N LEU A 29 -10.09 -1.82 -3.36
CA LEU A 29 -10.07 -1.86 -4.82
C LEU A 29 -8.76 -2.43 -5.38
N LEU A 30 -7.61 -2.05 -4.80
CA LEU A 30 -6.31 -2.55 -5.22
C LEU A 30 -6.15 -4.04 -4.92
N LEU A 31 -6.56 -4.48 -3.72
CA LEU A 31 -6.52 -5.90 -3.34
C LEU A 31 -7.44 -6.76 -4.21
N ALA A 32 -8.60 -6.24 -4.60
CA ALA A 32 -9.56 -6.94 -5.47
C ALA A 32 -9.03 -7.23 -6.88
N THR A 33 -7.93 -6.59 -7.31
CA THR A 33 -7.28 -6.91 -8.59
C THR A 33 -6.60 -8.29 -8.58
N GLY A 34 -6.19 -8.79 -7.41
CA GLY A 34 -5.45 -10.04 -7.27
C GLY A 34 -4.02 -10.02 -7.84
N GLU A 35 -3.56 -8.89 -8.38
CA GLU A 35 -2.24 -8.73 -8.99
C GLU A 35 -1.24 -7.98 -8.10
N VAL A 36 -1.72 -7.34 -7.02
CA VAL A 36 -0.89 -6.51 -6.13
C VAL A 36 -0.02 -7.35 -5.21
N ASN A 37 1.26 -7.00 -5.11
CA ASN A 37 2.14 -7.53 -4.09
C ASN A 37 2.05 -6.70 -2.79
N VAL A 38 1.45 -7.28 -1.76
CA VAL A 38 1.22 -6.65 -0.46
C VAL A 38 2.49 -6.51 0.40
N ASP A 39 3.56 -7.23 0.05
CA ASP A 39 4.80 -7.27 0.84
C ASP A 39 5.88 -6.31 0.33
N PHE A 40 5.61 -5.55 -0.75
CA PHE A 40 6.58 -4.57 -1.22
C PHE A 40 6.81 -3.45 -0.21
N SER A 41 8.07 -3.31 0.20
CA SER A 41 8.49 -2.28 1.12
C SER A 41 9.05 -1.04 0.41
N ASN A 42 8.87 0.11 1.05
CA ASN A 42 9.52 1.35 0.68
C ASN A 42 11.03 1.30 0.98
N LYS A 43 11.76 2.38 0.68
CA LYS A 43 13.20 2.49 0.93
C LYS A 43 13.61 2.32 2.40
N ASP A 44 12.69 2.56 3.33
CA ASP A 44 12.89 2.41 4.77
C ASP A 44 12.52 1.00 5.28
N GLY A 45 12.14 0.09 4.38
CA GLY A 45 11.76 -1.29 4.73
C GLY A 45 10.32 -1.43 5.21
N GLN A 46 9.49 -0.39 5.07
CA GLN A 46 8.10 -0.38 5.53
C GLN A 46 7.16 -0.92 4.46
N THR A 47 6.37 -1.94 4.81
CA THR A 47 5.27 -2.46 3.99
C THR A 47 4.02 -1.57 4.12
N PRO A 48 3.03 -1.69 3.20
CA PRO A 48 1.75 -1.01 3.34
C PRO A 48 1.10 -1.20 4.72
N LEU A 49 1.14 -2.43 5.25
CA LEU A 49 0.59 -2.76 6.56
C LEU A 49 1.32 -2.01 7.69
N SER A 50 2.65 -1.97 7.65
CA SER A 50 3.42 -1.23 8.66
C SER A 50 3.19 0.28 8.61
N LEU A 51 2.99 0.85 7.41
CA LEU A 51 2.65 2.27 7.24
C LEU A 51 1.26 2.59 7.79
N ALA A 52 0.27 1.73 7.53
CA ALA A 52 -1.07 1.87 8.11
C ALA A 52 -1.05 1.78 9.64
N ALA A 53 -0.29 0.82 10.19
CA ALA A 53 -0.15 0.66 11.63
C ALA A 53 0.57 1.85 12.30
N GLU A 54 1.65 2.35 11.69
CA GLU A 54 2.38 3.53 12.18
C GLU A 54 1.49 4.78 12.23
N ASN A 55 0.63 4.96 11.23
CA ASN A 55 -0.27 6.12 11.13
C ASN A 55 -1.63 5.91 11.83
N GLY A 56 -1.85 4.77 12.50
CA GLY A 56 -3.08 4.49 13.26
C GLY A 56 -4.32 4.24 12.39
N HIS A 57 -4.15 3.74 11.17
CA HIS A 57 -5.24 3.46 10.24
C HIS A 57 -5.83 2.07 10.47
N GLU A 58 -6.55 1.89 11.58
CA GLU A 58 -7.09 0.60 12.03
C GLU A 58 -7.98 -0.12 10.99
N ALA A 59 -8.74 0.60 10.17
CA ALA A 59 -9.56 -0.01 9.12
C ALA A 59 -8.75 -0.64 7.97
N VAL A 60 -7.47 -0.30 7.87
CA VAL A 60 -6.54 -0.82 6.85
C VAL A 60 -5.65 -1.94 7.40
N VAL A 61 -5.39 -1.99 8.71
CA VAL A 61 -4.55 -3.00 9.38
C VAL A 61 -5.25 -4.35 9.47
#